data_AF-A0A0V1MQN2-F1
#
_entry.id   AF-A0A0V1MQN2-F1
#
_cell.length_a   1.000
_cell.length_b   1.000
_cell.length_c   1.000
_cell.angle_alpha   90.00
_cell.angle_beta   90.00
_cell.angle_gamma   90.00
#
_symmetry.space_group_name_H-M   'P 1'
#
loop_
_entity.id
_entity.type
_entity.pdbx_description
1 polymer ?
#
loop_
_entity_poly.entity_id
_entity_poly.type
_entity_poly.pdbx_seq_one_letter_code
_entity_poly.pdbx_strand_id
1 'polypeptide(L)' 'MEDFFYVTGVPSSHQAASARLSVGDAARRELFSLGAARDISWDELKRRVLDTYGHGESLIQLAVRFNGLKQRKNQSIRER' A
#
# COMPACT_ATOMS: atom_id res chain seq x y z
N MET A 1 5.76 6.99 -2.56
CA MET A 1 5.49 8.10 -1.62
C MET A 1 6.74 8.47 -0.84
N GLU A 2 7.54 7.49 -0.40
CA GLU A 2 8.85 7.73 0.22
C GLU A 2 9.81 8.48 -0.72
N ASP A 3 9.90 8.05 -1.98
CA ASP A 3 10.69 8.76 -2.99
C ASP A 3 10.23 10.21 -3.20
N PHE A 4 8.93 10.45 -3.13
CA PHE A 4 8.38 11.80 -3.22
C PHE A 4 8.84 12.66 -2.04
N PHE A 5 8.79 12.15 -0.81
CA PHE A 5 9.29 12.87 0.36
C PHE A 5 10.80 13.09 0.32
N TYR A 6 11.56 12.13 -0.20
CA TYR A 6 12.99 12.25 -0.40
C TYR A 6 13.34 13.37 -1.39
N VAL A 7 12.65 13.40 -2.54
CA VAL A 7 12.88 14.40 -3.59
C VAL A 7 12.41 15.80 -3.18
N THR A 8 11.27 15.89 -2.48
CA THR A 8 10.67 17.18 -2.10
C THR A 8 11.18 17.73 -0.78
N GLY A 9 11.92 16.94 0.01
CA GLY A 9 12.48 17.37 1.29
C GLY A 9 11.42 17.62 2.36
N VAL A 10 10.24 17.00 2.28
CA VAL A 10 9.18 17.16 3.29
C VAL A 10 9.72 16.72 4.65
N PRO A 11 9.69 17.59 5.68
CA PRO A 11 10.17 17.24 7.01
C PRO A 11 9.45 16.01 7.56
N SER A 12 10.18 15.10 8.21
CA SER A 12 9.62 13.83 8.71
C SER A 12 8.39 14.01 9.61
N SER A 13 8.32 15.10 10.38
CA SER A 13 7.15 15.43 11.22
C SER A 13 5.88 15.73 10.42
N HIS A 14 5.98 16.07 9.14
CA HIS A 14 4.87 16.43 8.27
C HIS A 14 4.49 15.31 7.29
N GLN A 15 5.35 14.31 7.09
CA GLN A 15 5.17 13.27 6.07
C GLN A 15 3.85 12.51 6.24
N ALA A 16 3.50 12.10 7.46
CA ALA A 16 2.25 11.39 7.72
C ALA A 16 1.00 12.25 7.45
N ALA A 17 1.06 13.54 7.78
CA ALA A 17 -0.02 14.49 7.49
C ALA A 17 -0.17 14.70 5.98
N SER A 18 0.93 14.86 5.25
CA SER A 18 0.94 14.98 3.79
C SER A 18 0.39 13.71 3.11
N ALA A 19 0.80 12.53 3.58
CA ALA A 19 0.30 11.25 3.08
C ALA A 19 -1.21 11.08 3.31
N ARG A 20 -1.72 11.51 4.46
CA ARG A 20 -3.14 11.48 4.79
C ARG A 20 -4.01 12.31 3.82
N LEU A 21 -3.47 13.39 3.27
CA LEU A 21 -4.15 14.20 2.26
C LEU A 21 -4.19 13.49 0.89
N SER A 22 -3.23 12.59 0.65
CA SER A 22 -3.10 11.86 -0.62
C SER A 22 -4.01 10.62 -0.70
N VAL A 23 -4.52 10.12 0.44
CA VAL A 23 -5.43 8.97 0.48
C VAL A 23 -6.90 9.39 0.40
N GLY A 24 -7.71 8.58 -0.28
CA GLY A 24 -9.15 8.79 -0.41
C GLY A 24 -9.92 8.62 0.91
N ASP A 25 -11.19 9.04 0.93
CA ASP A 25 -11.98 9.12 2.18
C ASP A 25 -12.23 7.77 2.86
N ALA A 26 -12.39 6.68 2.10
CA ALA A 26 -12.54 5.33 2.67
C ALA A 26 -11.26 4.89 3.38
N ALA A 27 -10.14 4.92 2.67
CA ALA A 27 -8.82 4.58 3.22
C ALA A 27 -8.44 5.48 4.40
N ARG A 28 -8.83 6.77 4.36
CA ARG A 28 -8.60 7.69 5.46
C ARG A 28 -9.34 7.28 6.73
N ARG A 29 -10.59 6.80 6.63
CA ARG A 29 -11.37 6.34 7.79
C ARG A 29 -10.83 5.03 8.36
N GLU A 30 -10.32 4.15 7.51
CA GLU A 30 -9.70 2.89 7.89
C GLU A 30 -8.35 3.10 8.59
N LEU A 31 -7.47 3.90 8.01
CA LEU A 31 -6.13 4.17 8.53
C LEU A 31 -6.12 5.11 9.75
N PHE A 32 -7.09 6.02 9.83
CA PHE A 32 -7.22 7.02 10.88
C PHE A 32 -8.62 6.93 11.51
N SER A 33 -8.81 5.95 12.40
CA SER A 33 -10.07 5.77 13.13
C SER A 33 -10.51 7.06 13.81
N LEU A 34 -11.83 7.29 13.87
CA LEU A 34 -12.44 8.42 14.56
C LEU A 34 -12.10 8.36 16.06
N GLY A 35 -11.06 9.10 16.48
CA GLY A 35 -10.55 9.13 17.85
C GLY A 35 -9.05 8.81 17.98
N ALA A 36 -8.41 8.33 16.91
CA ALA A 36 -6.95 8.20 16.88
C ALA A 36 -6.28 9.59 16.80
N ALA A 37 -5.08 9.70 17.38
CA ALA A 37 -4.23 10.88 17.25
C ALA A 37 -4.15 11.30 15.76
N ARG A 38 -4.44 12.57 15.49
CA ARG A 38 -4.44 13.11 14.12
C ARG A 38 -3.03 13.19 13.54
N ASP A 39 -2.05 13.15 14.43
CA ASP A 39 -0.62 13.25 14.32
C ASP A 39 0.02 11.90 14.71
N ILE A 40 0.04 10.98 13.75
CA ILE A 40 0.84 9.75 13.86
C ILE A 40 2.16 9.93 13.12
N SER A 41 3.20 9.19 13.52
CA SER A 41 4.47 9.20 12.80
C SER A 41 4.33 8.53 11.42
N TRP A 42 5.27 8.84 10.52
CA TRP A 42 5.33 8.19 9.21
C TRP A 42 5.47 6.66 9.32
N ASP A 43 6.25 6.16 10.29
CA ASP A 43 6.42 4.72 10.49
C ASP A 43 5.15 4.04 11.00
N GLU A 44 4.39 4.68 11.89
CA GLU A 44 3.10 4.13 12.34
C GLU A 44 2.08 4.11 11.20
N LEU A 45 2.06 5.14 10.35
CA LEU A 45 1.22 5.14 9.16
C LEU A 45 1.58 3.99 8.21
N LYS A 46 2.88 3.76 7.94
CA LYS A 46 3.34 2.61 7.14
C LYS A 46 2.90 1.29 7.74
N ARG A 47 3.06 1.12 9.07
CA ARG A 47 2.61 -0.09 9.77
C ARG A 47 1.12 -0.35 9.54
N ARG A 48 0.27 0.67 9.71
CA ARG A 48 -1.19 0.54 9.50
C ARG A 48 -1.56 0.23 8.06
N VAL A 49 -0.88 0.84 7.09
CA VAL A 49 -1.08 0.53 5.67
C VAL A 49 -0.76 -0.93 5.39
N LEU A 50 0.36 -1.44 5.90
CA LEU A 50 0.75 -2.84 5.73
C LEU A 50 -0.18 -3.80 6.48
N ASP A 51 -0.65 -3.45 7.66
CA ASP A 51 -1.60 -4.26 8.43
C ASP A 51 -2.97 -4.31 7.73
N THR A 52 -3.43 -3.19 7.16
CA THR A 52 -4.76 -3.11 6.52
C THR A 52 -4.75 -3.70 5.11
N TYR A 53 -3.73 -3.40 4.31
CA TYR A 53 -3.68 -3.70 2.87
C TYR A 53 -2.52 -4.61 2.47
N GLY A 54 -1.55 -4.86 3.36
CA GLY A 54 -0.39 -5.71 3.08
C GLY A 54 -0.68 -7.20 3.20
N HIS A 55 -1.91 -7.60 3.55
CA HIS A 55 -2.38 -8.97 3.45
C HIS A 55 -2.54 -9.37 1.97
N GLY A 56 -1.40 -9.65 1.34
CA GLY A 56 -1.36 -10.33 0.05
C GLY A 56 -1.73 -11.82 0.18
N GLU A 57 -1.94 -12.46 -0.95
CA GLU A 57 -2.13 -13.91 -0.99
C GLU A 57 -0.96 -14.64 -0.34
N SER A 58 -1.26 -15.68 0.44
CA SER A 58 -0.22 -16.56 0.96
C SER A 58 0.52 -17.26 -0.19
N LEU A 59 1.76 -17.70 0.06
CA LEU A 59 2.54 -18.48 -0.92
C LEU A 59 1.77 -19.71 -1.45
N ILE A 60 0.93 -20.31 -0.60
CA ILE A 60 0.08 -21.46 -0.98
C ILE A 60 -1.02 -21.01 -1.94
N GLN A 61 -1.72 -19.92 -1.66
CA GLN A 61 -2.75 -19.37 -2.55
C GLN A 61 -2.15 -18.95 -3.90
N LEU A 62 -0.97 -18.32 -3.87
CA LEU A 62 -0.22 -17.98 -5.08
C LEU A 62 0.15 -19.23 -5.89
N ALA A 63 0.68 -20.27 -5.23
CA ALA A 63 1.05 -21.52 -5.89
C ALA A 63 -0.17 -22.21 -6.54
N VAL A 64 -1.31 -22.25 -5.84
CA VAL A 64 -2.56 -22.80 -6.39
C VAL A 64 -3.00 -22.03 -7.64
N ARG A 65 -3.01 -20.70 -7.58
CA ARG A 65 -3.38 -19.88 -8.74
C ARG A 65 -2.40 -20.07 -9.90
N PHE A 66 -1.09 -20.06 -9.62
CA PHE A 66 -0.05 -20.22 -10.62
C PHE A 66 -0.13 -21.59 -11.32
N ASN A 67 -0.35 -22.66 -10.57
CA ASN A 67 -0.55 -24.00 -11.13
C ASN A 67 -1.80 -24.10 -12.01
N GLY A 68 -2.81 -23.26 -11.75
CA GLY A 68 -4.00 -23.14 -12.58
C GLY A 68 -3.80 -22.36 -13.88
N LEU A 69 -2.71 -21.59 -14.00
CA LEU A 69 -2.41 -20.83 -15.21
C LEU A 69 -1.84 -21.76 -16.29
N LYS A 70 -2.51 -21.80 -17.45
CA LYS A 70 -1.97 -22.42 -18.66
C LYS A 70 -1.75 -21.34 -19.71
N GLN A 71 -0.57 -21.31 -20.31
CA GLN A 71 -0.29 -20.45 -21.45
C GLN A 71 -1.20 -20.88 -22.62
N ARG A 72 -1.96 -19.93 -23.17
CA ARG A 72 -2.80 -20.22 -24.34
C ARG A 72 -1.91 -20.44 -25.56
N LYS A 73 -2.36 -21.31 -26.48
CA LYS A 73 -1.71 -21.49 -27.78
C LYS A 73 -1.66 -20.12 -28.49
N ASN A 74 -0.47 -19.69 -28.90
CA ASN A 74 -0.18 -18.38 -29.51
C ASN A 74 -0.17 -17.16 -28.54
N GLN A 75 -0.14 -17.38 -27.22
CA GLN A 75 0.08 -16.31 -26.27
C GLN A 75 1.55 -15.92 -26.24
N SER A 76 1.83 -14.65 -26.55
CA SER A 76 3.13 -14.01 -26.40
C SER A 76 3.65 -14.10 -24.96
N ILE A 77 4.93 -14.40 -24.79
CA ILE A 77 5.60 -14.43 -23.47
C ILE A 77 5.70 -13.01 -22.88
N ARG A 78 5.67 -11.98 -23.73
CA ARG A 78 5.61 -10.58 -23.29
C ARG A 78 4.15 -10.13 -23.20
N GLU A 79 3.78 -9.54 -22.08
CA GLU A 79 2.63 -8.64 -22.02
C GLU A 79 2.95 -7.39 -22.84
N ARG A 80 1.99 -6.94 -23.64
CA ARG A 80 2.15 -5.85 -24.59
C ARG A 80 1.51 -4.58 -24.04
#